data_AF-A0ABD4KVJ7-F1
#
_entry.id   AF-A0ABD4KVJ7-F1
#
_cell.length_a   1.000
_cell.length_b   1.000
_cell.length_c   1.000
_cell.angle_alpha   90.00
_cell.angle_beta   90.00
_cell.angle_gamma   90.00
#
_symmetry.space_group_name_H-M   'P 1'
#
loop_
_entity.id
_entity.type
_entity.pdbx_description
1 polymer ?
#
loop_
_entity_poly.entity_id
_entity_poly.type
_entity_poly.pdbx_seq_one_letter_code
_entity_poly.pdbx_strand_id
1 'polypeptide(L)'
;LNVSEEGLQGGIADDASVTGSQDTTNQASVDGQLSLSNVTQLSIGLPSDQYTSNGVAITWSLSSDKQMLTGSANGIKVVEFALDDQGKVNSVLHAPIDHPDKAGEDHLAIEIPLEAKNAAGAIGTGVVTLVIEDDAPLARDILHVLESETKQGANVQLILDVSGSMAWEAGNGKTRLQVMKESAVQLLDQYQAIGQTQVQLLLFNATASPYHNGSSYWMTVEQAKNYIMGLTASGGTDYDHAIELAQNQWSGLGYGEPLSGASNVSYFLSDGVPEGYDWKNGVKNFNTIEKDELDSWVSHLQENKITSLAYGMGNNVPQGELDKVAYDGHLNVDTGSIVVSDVTQLPPILLQSVIQPIGGNILVPVDGYGMGADGGVIASITISDVTYLFDGQSISVMGTSSSLTHSFDPTTNTLSIYINDKHSLIIDLDDGSYQFFGATISSDTQLVFDYTLKDNDGDTSSSSLTFVVGHDIKAEGNSIDSIQLYDTTTSNQKVQWSTSGAGSSSVTYHDHVEKGLVVDVGDGGDYVYLGKGDDIIYL
;
A
#
# COMPACT_ATOMS: atom_id res chain seq x y z
N LEU A 1 5.11 -30.58 29.86
CA LEU A 1 3.88 -29.79 29.69
C LEU A 1 4.06 -29.08 28.38
N ASN A 2 3.08 -29.07 27.49
CA ASN A 2 3.20 -28.42 26.18
C ASN A 2 2.15 -27.33 26.08
N VAL A 3 2.53 -26.18 25.55
CA VAL A 3 1.66 -25.08 25.14
C VAL A 3 2.15 -24.58 23.79
N SER A 4 1.30 -23.87 23.07
CA SER A 4 1.60 -23.33 21.75
C SER A 4 1.28 -21.83 21.71
N GLU A 5 2.13 -21.07 21.02
CA GLU A 5 1.96 -19.64 20.77
C GLU A 5 0.80 -19.34 19.83
N GLU A 6 0.42 -20.29 18.99
CA GLU A 6 -0.78 -20.23 18.15
C GLU A 6 -2.08 -20.04 18.96
N GLY A 7 -2.06 -20.39 20.25
CA GLY A 7 -3.16 -20.16 21.18
C GLY A 7 -3.29 -18.73 21.68
N LEU A 8 -2.32 -17.87 21.37
CA LEU A 8 -2.30 -16.45 21.71
C LEU A 8 -3.09 -15.62 20.68
N GLN A 9 -3.24 -14.33 20.98
CA GLN A 9 -3.93 -13.43 20.07
C GLN A 9 -3.09 -13.21 18.80
N GLY A 10 -3.70 -13.45 17.64
CA GLY A 10 -3.04 -13.27 16.35
C GLY A 10 -2.39 -14.54 15.81
N GLY A 11 -2.38 -15.61 16.60
CA GLY A 11 -1.63 -16.80 16.25
C GLY A 11 -2.21 -17.63 15.10
N ILE A 12 -1.32 -18.31 14.39
CA ILE A 12 -1.65 -19.11 13.21
C ILE A 12 -1.89 -20.55 13.63
N ALA A 13 -3.16 -20.90 13.79
CA ALA A 13 -3.54 -22.23 14.21
C ALA A 13 -3.17 -23.30 13.17
N ASP A 14 -2.37 -24.30 13.54
CA ASP A 14 -2.14 -25.51 12.76
C ASP A 14 -2.35 -26.83 13.55
N ASP A 15 -2.31 -27.96 12.86
CA ASP A 15 -2.47 -29.30 13.48
C ASP A 15 -1.13 -30.09 13.46
N ALA A 16 -0.02 -29.45 13.11
CA ALA A 16 1.24 -30.05 12.70
C ALA A 16 2.33 -29.89 13.76
N SER A 17 2.46 -30.90 14.63
CA SER A 17 3.57 -30.95 15.60
C SER A 17 4.95 -30.82 14.94
N VAL A 18 5.75 -29.83 15.36
CA VAL A 18 7.15 -29.72 14.91
C VAL A 18 8.02 -30.87 15.42
N THR A 19 9.12 -31.15 14.73
CA THR A 19 10.03 -32.24 15.11
C THR A 19 10.70 -31.94 16.46
N GLY A 20 10.28 -32.65 17.51
CA GLY A 20 10.77 -32.46 18.87
C GLY A 20 9.72 -31.88 19.82
N SER A 21 8.65 -31.30 19.26
CA SER A 21 7.40 -31.03 19.98
C SER A 21 6.58 -32.32 20.10
N GLN A 22 5.70 -32.34 21.11
CA GLN A 22 4.59 -33.29 21.23
C GLN A 22 3.27 -32.54 21.29
N ASP A 23 3.30 -31.22 21.06
CA ASP A 23 2.10 -30.43 20.96
C ASP A 23 1.43 -30.72 19.62
N THR A 24 0.12 -30.85 19.69
CA THR A 24 -0.80 -31.09 18.56
C THR A 24 -2.03 -30.21 18.76
N THR A 25 -1.86 -29.15 19.58
CA THR A 25 -2.93 -28.31 20.08
C THR A 25 -2.47 -26.86 20.09
N ASN A 26 -3.35 -25.95 19.72
CA ASN A 26 -3.11 -24.52 19.65
C ASN A 26 -3.47 -23.89 21.01
N GLN A 27 -3.06 -24.52 22.12
CA GLN A 27 -3.49 -24.14 23.45
C GLN A 27 -2.38 -23.39 24.18
N ALA A 28 -2.65 -22.12 24.50
CA ALA A 28 -1.79 -21.31 25.37
C ALA A 28 -1.87 -21.72 26.85
N SER A 29 -2.54 -22.82 27.21
CA SER A 29 -2.58 -23.30 28.60
C SER A 29 -2.69 -24.81 28.68
N VAL A 30 -2.03 -25.37 29.70
CA VAL A 30 -2.00 -26.80 29.96
C VAL A 30 -2.07 -27.11 31.45
N ASP A 31 -2.88 -28.10 31.78
CA ASP A 31 -2.96 -28.70 33.11
C ASP A 31 -2.16 -30.01 33.18
N GLY A 32 -1.63 -30.32 34.36
CA GLY A 32 -0.95 -31.58 34.61
C GLY A 32 -1.05 -32.05 36.06
N GLN A 33 -0.54 -33.25 36.31
CA GLN A 33 -0.53 -33.86 37.63
C GLN A 33 0.82 -34.55 37.87
N LEU A 34 1.52 -34.12 38.92
CA LEU A 34 2.74 -34.77 39.37
C LEU A 34 2.41 -36.07 40.11
N SER A 35 3.27 -37.07 39.92
CA SER A 35 3.23 -38.31 40.70
C SER A 35 4.04 -38.14 41.98
N LEU A 36 3.34 -37.92 43.10
CA LEU A 36 3.96 -37.65 44.39
C LEU A 36 3.99 -38.88 45.29
N SER A 37 5.04 -39.02 46.09
CA SER A 37 5.14 -40.04 47.14
C SER A 37 5.78 -39.45 48.39
N ASN A 38 5.07 -39.53 49.52
CA ASN A 38 5.51 -39.00 50.82
C ASN A 38 5.85 -37.49 50.82
N VAL A 39 5.15 -36.68 50.02
CA VAL A 39 5.33 -35.22 49.96
C VAL A 39 4.24 -34.53 50.79
N THR A 40 4.62 -33.51 51.55
CA THR A 40 3.70 -32.68 52.34
C THR A 40 3.70 -31.21 51.93
N GLN A 41 4.74 -30.77 51.22
CA GLN A 41 4.86 -29.41 50.72
C GLN A 41 5.65 -29.43 49.41
N LEU A 42 5.19 -28.63 48.45
CA LEU A 42 5.88 -28.35 47.20
C LEU A 42 6.19 -26.87 47.07
N SER A 43 7.29 -26.55 46.38
CA SER A 43 7.66 -25.18 46.06
C SER A 43 8.41 -25.12 44.74
N ILE A 44 8.25 -23.98 44.05
CA ILE A 44 8.88 -23.68 42.78
C ILE A 44 10.19 -22.92 43.01
N GLY A 45 11.21 -23.25 42.20
CA GLY A 45 12.46 -22.52 42.04
C GLY A 45 12.46 -21.65 40.79
N LEU A 46 13.47 -20.80 40.64
CA LEU A 46 13.62 -19.95 39.47
C LEU A 46 14.31 -20.73 38.33
N PRO A 47 13.86 -20.60 37.07
CA PRO A 47 14.59 -21.08 35.91
C PRO A 47 16.01 -20.51 35.87
N SER A 48 16.98 -21.30 35.38
CA SER A 48 18.40 -20.91 35.33
C SER A 48 18.82 -20.23 34.04
N ASP A 49 18.17 -20.60 32.93
CA ASP A 49 18.50 -20.05 31.62
C ASP A 49 17.85 -18.68 31.40
N GLN A 50 18.36 -17.96 30.39
CA GLN A 50 17.83 -16.67 29.99
C GLN A 50 16.89 -16.87 28.81
N TYR A 51 15.72 -16.26 28.92
CA TYR A 51 14.67 -16.26 27.90
C TYR A 51 14.32 -14.80 27.61
N THR A 52 13.89 -14.53 26.39
CA THR A 52 13.45 -13.20 25.95
C THR A 52 12.04 -13.28 25.39
N SER A 53 11.36 -12.14 25.34
CA SER A 53 10.07 -11.99 24.66
C SER A 53 10.13 -10.64 23.97
N ASN A 54 9.96 -10.63 22.65
CA ASN A 54 10.17 -9.49 21.78
C ASN A 54 11.54 -8.83 22.01
N GLY A 55 12.60 -9.65 22.14
CA GLY A 55 13.97 -9.21 22.41
C GLY A 55 14.24 -8.68 23.83
N VAL A 56 13.23 -8.66 24.71
CA VAL A 56 13.36 -8.19 26.09
C VAL A 56 13.50 -9.37 27.06
N ALA A 57 14.52 -9.32 27.92
CA ALA A 57 14.76 -10.38 28.90
C ALA A 57 13.56 -10.61 29.84
N ILE A 58 13.15 -11.88 29.95
CA ILE A 58 12.12 -12.33 30.88
C ILE A 58 12.71 -12.32 32.29
N THR A 59 12.03 -11.61 33.18
CA THR A 59 12.34 -11.56 34.61
C THR A 59 11.36 -12.43 35.40
N TRP A 60 11.90 -13.24 36.31
CA TRP A 60 11.13 -14.22 37.05
C TRP A 60 10.79 -13.73 38.47
N SER A 61 9.55 -13.95 38.89
CA SER A 61 9.08 -13.69 40.24
C SER A 61 8.32 -14.87 40.81
N LEU A 62 8.47 -15.10 42.11
CA LEU A 62 7.75 -16.13 42.85
C LEU A 62 6.76 -15.48 43.82
N SER A 63 5.59 -16.09 43.96
CA SER A 63 4.67 -15.78 45.06
C SER A 63 5.31 -16.07 46.42
N SER A 64 4.74 -15.50 47.48
CA SER A 64 5.27 -15.65 48.85
C SER A 64 5.29 -17.11 49.34
N ASP A 65 4.37 -17.94 48.88
CA ASP A 65 4.28 -19.38 49.16
C ASP A 65 5.10 -20.22 48.17
N LYS A 66 5.69 -19.61 47.14
CA LYS A 66 6.42 -20.26 46.04
C LYS A 66 5.58 -21.29 45.26
N GLN A 67 4.27 -21.08 45.20
CA GLN A 67 3.33 -21.91 44.43
C GLN A 67 2.93 -21.27 43.09
N MET A 68 3.38 -20.05 42.80
CA MET A 68 3.20 -19.39 41.52
C MET A 68 4.53 -18.76 41.08
N LEU A 69 4.93 -19.09 39.85
CA LEU A 69 6.05 -18.50 39.12
C LEU A 69 5.48 -17.65 37.99
N THR A 70 5.92 -16.40 37.89
CA THR A 70 5.53 -15.46 36.83
C THR A 70 6.78 -14.94 36.13
N GLY A 71 6.86 -15.18 34.83
CA GLY A 71 7.82 -14.56 33.91
C GLY A 71 7.24 -13.29 33.30
N SER A 72 8.00 -12.21 33.27
CA SER A 72 7.56 -10.94 32.68
C SER A 72 8.68 -10.22 31.95
N ALA A 73 8.37 -9.67 30.77
CA ALA A 73 9.25 -8.86 29.95
C ALA A 73 8.62 -7.45 29.80
N ASN A 74 9.41 -6.40 30.01
CA ASN A 74 8.95 -5.00 29.98
C ASN A 74 7.70 -4.71 30.84
N GLY A 75 7.51 -5.44 31.95
CA GLY A 75 6.33 -5.32 32.81
C GLY A 75 5.06 -6.02 32.29
N ILE A 76 5.11 -6.64 31.11
CA ILE A 76 4.07 -7.51 30.57
C ILE A 76 4.31 -8.93 31.03
N LYS A 77 3.24 -9.61 31.43
CA LYS A 77 3.28 -11.01 31.82
C LYS A 77 3.42 -11.87 30.55
N VAL A 78 4.38 -12.79 30.57
CA VAL A 78 4.68 -13.66 29.42
C VAL A 78 4.23 -15.09 29.71
N VAL A 79 4.64 -15.65 30.85
CA VAL A 79 4.31 -17.02 31.22
C VAL A 79 4.03 -17.14 32.71
N GLU A 80 3.06 -17.98 33.06
CA GLU A 80 2.77 -18.39 34.44
C GLU A 80 2.86 -19.90 34.59
N PHE A 81 3.36 -20.30 35.76
CA PHE A 81 3.33 -21.69 36.21
C PHE A 81 2.84 -21.74 37.66
N ALA A 82 1.75 -22.45 37.89
CA ALA A 82 1.16 -22.69 39.19
C ALA A 82 1.33 -24.15 39.61
N LEU A 83 1.58 -24.36 40.90
CA LEU A 83 1.75 -25.66 41.52
C LEU A 83 1.05 -25.68 42.88
N ASP A 84 0.21 -26.67 43.14
CA ASP A 84 -0.32 -26.91 44.49
C ASP A 84 0.42 -28.05 45.21
N ASP A 85 0.19 -28.16 46.53
CA ASP A 85 0.78 -29.21 47.36
C ASP A 85 0.23 -30.62 47.04
N GLN A 86 -0.84 -30.72 46.26
CA GLN A 86 -1.39 -31.98 45.74
C GLN A 86 -0.70 -32.39 44.43
N GLY A 87 0.19 -31.56 43.89
CA GLY A 87 0.93 -31.81 42.66
C GLY A 87 0.15 -31.47 41.40
N LYS A 88 -0.99 -30.78 41.49
CA LYS A 88 -1.64 -30.21 40.32
C LYS A 88 -0.77 -29.08 39.80
N VAL A 89 -0.47 -29.12 38.52
CA VAL A 89 0.26 -28.06 37.82
C VAL A 89 -0.63 -27.44 36.76
N ASN A 90 -0.48 -26.14 36.56
CA ASN A 90 -1.11 -25.40 35.47
C ASN A 90 -0.08 -24.42 34.91
N SER A 91 0.01 -24.31 33.59
CA SER A 91 0.78 -23.26 32.93
C SER A 91 -0.10 -22.49 31.96
N VAL A 92 0.16 -21.18 31.86
CA VAL A 92 -0.53 -20.27 30.95
C VAL A 92 0.51 -19.39 30.29
N LEU A 93 0.50 -19.37 28.96
CA LEU A 93 1.22 -18.45 28.11
C LEU A 93 0.31 -17.24 27.85
N HIS A 94 0.88 -16.03 27.98
CA HIS A 94 0.17 -14.76 27.85
C HIS A 94 0.75 -13.87 26.75
N ALA A 95 1.99 -14.12 26.36
CA ALA A 95 2.71 -13.43 25.31
C ALA A 95 3.77 -14.39 24.74
N PRO A 96 4.24 -14.17 23.50
CA PRO A 96 5.22 -15.02 22.85
C PRO A 96 6.60 -14.95 23.52
N ILE A 97 7.44 -15.95 23.34
CA ILE A 97 8.80 -16.08 23.86
C ILE A 97 9.75 -16.36 22.70
N ASP A 98 10.76 -15.50 22.50
CA ASP A 98 11.66 -15.62 21.34
C ASP A 98 12.31 -17.01 21.22
N HIS A 99 12.11 -17.61 20.06
CA HIS A 99 12.64 -18.91 19.68
C HIS A 99 14.04 -18.80 19.03
N PRO A 100 14.90 -19.85 19.14
CA PRO A 100 16.29 -19.78 18.72
C PRO A 100 16.54 -20.10 17.23
N ASP A 101 15.75 -20.98 16.61
CA ASP A 101 15.73 -21.16 15.16
C ASP A 101 14.98 -19.99 14.52
N LYS A 102 15.21 -19.75 13.23
CA LYS A 102 14.61 -18.63 12.47
C LYS A 102 14.14 -19.09 11.10
N ALA A 103 13.84 -20.38 11.00
CA ALA A 103 13.59 -21.10 9.76
C ALA A 103 12.14 -21.60 9.65
N GLY A 104 11.24 -20.98 10.40
CA GLY A 104 9.87 -21.39 10.64
C GLY A 104 9.74 -22.10 12.00
N GLU A 105 8.55 -22.66 12.22
CA GLU A 105 8.14 -23.29 13.48
C GLU A 105 9.23 -24.11 14.20
N ASP A 106 9.47 -23.78 15.47
CA ASP A 106 10.34 -24.56 16.36
C ASP A 106 9.73 -24.81 17.76
N HIS A 107 10.54 -25.31 18.71
CA HIS A 107 10.12 -25.38 20.11
C HIS A 107 11.22 -24.93 21.08
N LEU A 108 10.78 -24.32 22.17
CA LEU A 108 11.62 -23.87 23.27
C LEU A 108 11.21 -24.57 24.57
N ALA A 109 12.19 -24.99 25.37
CA ALA A 109 11.94 -25.66 26.65
C ALA A 109 12.38 -24.80 27.84
N ILE A 110 11.46 -24.56 28.77
CA ILE A 110 11.71 -23.93 30.08
C ILE A 110 11.78 -25.00 31.16
N GLU A 111 12.95 -25.14 31.78
CA GLU A 111 13.14 -25.99 32.96
C GLU A 111 12.75 -25.25 34.24
N ILE A 112 11.67 -25.70 34.89
CA ILE A 112 11.14 -25.15 36.14
C ILE A 112 11.57 -26.05 37.30
N PRO A 113 12.53 -25.62 38.15
CA PRO A 113 12.98 -26.43 39.28
C PRO A 113 11.90 -26.54 40.34
N LEU A 114 11.74 -27.71 40.94
CA LEU A 114 10.83 -27.97 42.05
C LEU A 114 11.58 -28.48 43.26
N GLU A 115 11.13 -28.10 44.45
CA GLU A 115 11.55 -28.64 45.73
C GLU A 115 10.35 -29.27 46.45
N ALA A 116 10.49 -30.53 46.83
CA ALA A 116 9.49 -31.30 47.56
C ALA A 116 9.99 -31.62 48.97
N LYS A 117 9.15 -31.39 49.98
CA LYS A 117 9.47 -31.64 51.38
C LYS A 117 8.49 -32.61 52.01
N ASN A 118 9.01 -33.59 52.74
CA ASN A 118 8.19 -34.55 53.48
C ASN A 118 7.92 -34.12 54.94
N ALA A 119 7.05 -34.87 55.62
CA ALA A 119 6.69 -34.61 57.01
C ALA A 119 7.89 -34.67 58.00
N ALA A 120 8.95 -35.40 57.65
CA ALA A 120 10.18 -35.48 58.43
C ALA A 120 11.18 -34.35 58.11
N GLY A 121 10.84 -33.46 57.17
CA GLY A 121 11.67 -32.35 56.73
C GLY A 121 12.75 -32.69 55.72
N ALA A 122 12.78 -33.91 55.17
CA ALA A 122 13.68 -34.28 54.08
C ALA A 122 13.24 -33.59 52.78
N ILE A 123 14.22 -33.18 51.99
CA ILE A 123 14.04 -32.43 50.74
C ILE A 123 14.45 -33.31 49.56
N GLY A 124 13.63 -33.31 48.51
CA GLY A 124 13.96 -33.83 47.19
C GLY A 124 13.78 -32.73 46.14
N THR A 125 14.52 -32.80 45.04
CA THR A 125 14.42 -31.86 43.93
C THR A 125 13.92 -32.56 42.67
N GLY A 126 13.22 -31.82 41.82
CA GLY A 126 12.76 -32.27 40.51
C GLY A 126 12.71 -31.10 39.54
N VAL A 127 12.34 -31.38 38.29
CA VAL A 127 12.15 -30.37 37.25
C VAL A 127 10.83 -30.67 36.54
N VAL A 128 10.09 -29.63 36.23
CA VAL A 128 9.02 -29.67 35.23
C VAL A 128 9.51 -28.95 33.99
N THR A 129 9.47 -29.63 32.85
CA THR A 129 9.76 -29.04 31.55
C THR A 129 8.45 -28.54 30.94
N LEU A 130 8.38 -27.23 30.72
CA LEU A 130 7.38 -26.58 29.86
C LEU A 130 8.00 -26.45 28.48
N VAL A 131 7.40 -27.09 27.48
CA VAL A 131 7.76 -26.94 26.08
C VAL A 131 6.75 -25.98 25.47
N ILE A 132 7.25 -25.00 24.74
CA ILE A 132 6.47 -23.97 24.04
C ILE A 132 6.75 -24.21 22.55
N GLU A 133 5.69 -24.41 21.78
CA GLU A 133 5.74 -24.40 20.31
C GLU A 133 5.62 -22.96 19.83
N ASP A 134 6.49 -22.62 18.89
CA ASP A 134 6.60 -21.33 18.22
C ASP A 134 5.35 -21.04 17.37
N ASP A 135 5.25 -19.83 16.82
CA ASP A 135 4.21 -19.45 15.86
C ASP A 135 4.78 -18.53 14.77
N ALA A 136 5.42 -19.16 13.79
CA ALA A 136 6.14 -18.46 12.74
C ALA A 136 5.21 -17.84 11.66
N PRO A 137 5.63 -16.75 10.99
CA PRO A 137 4.83 -16.11 9.96
C PRO A 137 4.57 -17.04 8.78
N LEU A 138 3.39 -16.90 8.17
CA LEU A 138 3.04 -17.59 6.92
C LEU A 138 2.56 -16.60 5.87
N ALA A 139 3.41 -16.34 4.87
CA ALA A 139 3.09 -15.48 3.74
C ALA A 139 2.22 -16.18 2.67
N ARG A 140 1.46 -15.41 1.90
CA ARG A 140 0.58 -15.94 0.84
C ARG A 140 0.67 -15.16 -0.45
N ASP A 141 0.34 -15.81 -1.55
CA ASP A 141 0.22 -15.10 -2.82
C ASP A 141 -1.06 -14.25 -2.81
N ILE A 142 -0.94 -13.00 -3.22
CA ILE A 142 -2.07 -12.07 -3.33
C ILE A 142 -2.14 -11.57 -4.78
N LEU A 143 -3.29 -11.78 -5.42
CA LEU A 143 -3.54 -11.36 -6.79
C LEU A 143 -4.68 -10.35 -6.85
N HIS A 144 -4.43 -9.21 -7.48
CA HIS A 144 -5.45 -8.23 -7.83
C HIS A 144 -5.55 -8.03 -9.33
N VAL A 145 -6.78 -7.93 -9.80
CA VAL A 145 -7.12 -7.68 -11.20
C VAL A 145 -7.93 -6.39 -11.28
N LEU A 146 -7.48 -5.44 -12.10
CA LEU A 146 -8.17 -4.16 -12.30
C LEU A 146 -9.32 -4.30 -13.29
N GLU A 147 -10.52 -3.92 -12.85
CA GLU A 147 -11.62 -3.60 -13.76
C GLU A 147 -11.68 -2.09 -14.02
N SER A 148 -11.96 -1.71 -15.26
CA SER A 148 -12.16 -0.31 -15.61
C SER A 148 -13.59 0.10 -15.21
N GLU A 149 -13.72 0.87 -14.14
CA GLU A 149 -14.99 1.51 -13.80
C GLU A 149 -15.22 2.74 -14.70
N THR A 150 -16.32 2.74 -15.46
CA THR A 150 -16.75 3.93 -16.18
C THR A 150 -17.45 4.91 -15.22
N LYS A 151 -16.86 6.08 -14.98
CA LYS A 151 -17.51 7.16 -14.22
C LYS A 151 -18.31 8.07 -15.17
N GLN A 152 -19.22 8.90 -14.64
CA GLN A 152 -20.12 9.79 -15.40
C GLN A 152 -19.41 10.91 -16.21
N GLY A 153 -18.08 10.90 -16.32
CA GLY A 153 -17.26 11.91 -16.98
C GLY A 153 -16.70 12.97 -16.02
N ALA A 154 -15.80 13.82 -16.52
CA ALA A 154 -15.08 14.82 -15.74
C ALA A 154 -14.87 16.15 -16.50
N ASN A 155 -14.91 17.25 -15.76
CA ASN A 155 -14.45 18.57 -16.17
C ASN A 155 -13.14 18.87 -15.45
N VAL A 156 -12.05 18.96 -16.21
CA VAL A 156 -10.70 19.14 -15.68
C VAL A 156 -10.18 20.53 -16.03
N GLN A 157 -9.96 21.37 -15.03
CA GLN A 157 -9.25 22.65 -15.20
C GLN A 157 -7.78 22.46 -14.82
N LEU A 158 -6.87 22.73 -15.75
CA LEU A 158 -5.43 22.73 -15.48
C LEU A 158 -4.94 24.17 -15.39
N ILE A 159 -4.40 24.56 -14.24
CA ILE A 159 -3.76 25.84 -13.96
C ILE A 159 -2.26 25.58 -13.88
N LEU A 160 -1.54 25.93 -14.95
CA LEU A 160 -0.18 25.47 -15.19
C LEU A 160 0.83 26.62 -15.08
N ASP A 161 1.80 26.47 -14.19
CA ASP A 161 2.94 27.37 -14.11
C ASP A 161 3.83 27.21 -15.34
N VAL A 162 4.05 28.32 -16.04
CA VAL A 162 5.00 28.45 -17.16
C VAL A 162 6.02 29.55 -16.90
N SER A 163 6.28 29.86 -15.62
CA SER A 163 7.30 30.78 -15.13
C SER A 163 8.72 30.38 -15.55
N GLY A 164 9.67 31.29 -15.40
CA GLY A 164 11.07 31.03 -15.74
C GLY A 164 11.73 29.91 -14.93
N SER A 165 11.30 29.66 -13.68
CA SER A 165 11.83 28.58 -12.84
C SER A 165 11.51 27.19 -13.38
N MET A 166 10.39 27.05 -14.10
CA MET A 166 10.00 25.81 -14.76
C MET A 166 11.00 25.35 -15.86
N ALA A 167 11.93 26.21 -16.29
CA ALA A 167 13.03 25.85 -17.17
C ALA A 167 14.18 25.10 -16.46
N TRP A 168 14.17 25.02 -15.13
CA TRP A 168 15.23 24.37 -14.35
C TRP A 168 15.17 22.84 -14.49
N GLU A 169 16.30 22.20 -14.23
CA GLU A 169 16.44 20.74 -14.28
C GLU A 169 15.55 20.04 -13.25
N ALA A 170 14.89 18.97 -13.68
CA ALA A 170 14.07 18.10 -12.85
C ALA A 170 14.86 16.92 -12.24
N GLY A 171 16.09 16.67 -12.71
CA GLY A 171 16.96 15.59 -12.21
C GLY A 171 17.07 14.36 -13.11
N ASN A 172 16.27 14.25 -14.17
CA ASN A 172 16.29 13.16 -15.16
C ASN A 172 16.71 13.62 -16.58
N GLY A 173 17.44 14.74 -16.68
CA GLY A 173 17.82 15.35 -17.97
C GLY A 173 16.68 16.05 -18.70
N LYS A 174 15.54 16.26 -18.02
CA LYS A 174 14.43 17.09 -18.47
C LYS A 174 14.28 18.32 -17.58
N THR A 175 13.64 19.35 -18.09
CA THR A 175 13.21 20.49 -17.27
C THR A 175 11.95 20.15 -16.47
N ARG A 176 11.69 20.90 -15.40
CA ARG A 176 10.44 20.79 -14.62
C ARG A 176 9.20 20.98 -15.48
N LEU A 177 9.23 21.93 -16.42
CA LEU A 177 8.16 22.12 -17.41
C LEU A 177 7.92 20.88 -18.27
N GLN A 178 8.99 20.21 -18.71
CA GLN A 178 8.84 18.99 -19.51
C GLN A 178 8.19 17.87 -18.70
N VAL A 179 8.57 17.69 -17.44
CA VAL A 179 7.94 16.71 -16.56
C VAL A 179 6.47 17.07 -16.29
N MET A 180 6.16 18.33 -15.97
CA MET A 180 4.78 18.79 -15.77
C MET A 180 3.90 18.55 -17.01
N LYS A 181 4.42 18.81 -18.21
CA LYS A 181 3.69 18.53 -19.47
C LYS A 181 3.35 17.05 -19.60
N GLU A 182 4.32 16.17 -19.33
CA GLU A 182 4.13 14.72 -19.40
C GLU A 182 3.11 14.25 -18.36
N SER A 183 3.20 14.75 -17.12
CA SER A 183 2.22 14.47 -16.06
C SER A 183 0.81 14.92 -16.44
N ALA A 184 0.65 16.14 -16.93
CA ALA A 184 -0.64 16.69 -17.32
C ALA A 184 -1.27 15.91 -18.49
N VAL A 185 -0.46 15.52 -19.48
CA VAL A 185 -0.93 14.68 -20.60
C VAL A 185 -1.41 13.32 -20.11
N GLN A 186 -0.65 12.65 -19.24
CA GLN A 186 -1.03 11.35 -18.69
C GLN A 186 -2.28 11.42 -17.82
N LEU A 187 -2.41 12.46 -17.00
CA LEU A 187 -3.61 12.72 -16.22
C LEU A 187 -4.85 12.83 -17.13
N LEU A 188 -4.76 13.61 -18.21
CA LEU A 188 -5.86 13.77 -19.16
C LEU A 188 -6.19 12.47 -19.92
N ASP A 189 -5.19 11.67 -20.27
CA ASP A 189 -5.39 10.35 -20.87
C ASP A 189 -6.13 9.42 -19.90
N GLN A 190 -5.81 9.44 -18.62
CA GLN A 190 -6.52 8.64 -17.62
C GLN A 190 -7.97 9.10 -17.44
N TYR A 191 -8.24 10.41 -17.39
CA TYR A 191 -9.61 10.92 -17.38
C TYR A 191 -10.41 10.50 -18.61
N GLN A 192 -9.78 10.53 -19.79
CA GLN A 192 -10.41 10.10 -21.04
C GLN A 192 -10.72 8.60 -21.07
N ALA A 193 -9.86 7.78 -20.45
CA ALA A 193 -10.05 6.34 -20.37
C ALA A 193 -11.23 5.94 -19.47
N ILE A 194 -11.46 6.67 -18.37
CA ILE A 194 -12.54 6.35 -17.41
C ILE A 194 -13.90 6.97 -17.75
N GLY A 195 -13.95 7.95 -18.65
CA GLY A 195 -15.21 8.60 -19.02
C GLY A 195 -15.06 9.81 -19.94
N GLN A 196 -16.17 10.44 -20.29
CA GLN A 196 -16.16 11.65 -21.12
C GLN A 196 -15.45 12.80 -20.39
N THR A 197 -14.48 13.46 -21.04
CA THR A 197 -13.73 14.55 -20.42
C THR A 197 -13.81 15.85 -21.22
N GLN A 198 -14.00 16.97 -20.52
CA GLN A 198 -13.74 18.32 -21.03
C GLN A 198 -12.60 18.95 -20.25
N VAL A 199 -11.76 19.72 -20.95
CA VAL A 199 -10.55 20.33 -20.37
C VAL A 199 -10.61 21.84 -20.52
N GLN A 200 -10.25 22.57 -19.47
CA GLN A 200 -9.96 23.99 -19.52
C GLN A 200 -8.49 24.21 -19.14
N LEU A 201 -7.78 25.06 -19.88
CA LEU A 201 -6.37 25.34 -19.64
C LEU A 201 -6.17 26.81 -19.27
N LEU A 202 -5.53 27.05 -18.14
CA LEU A 202 -5.02 28.34 -17.72
C LEU A 202 -3.50 28.24 -17.57
N LEU A 203 -2.77 29.18 -18.16
CA LEU A 203 -1.33 29.30 -17.97
C LEU A 203 -1.04 30.53 -17.12
N PHE A 204 0.02 30.48 -16.32
CA PHE A 204 0.48 31.67 -15.62
C PHE A 204 2.00 31.76 -15.56
N ASN A 205 2.49 33.00 -15.58
CA ASN A 205 3.86 33.35 -15.26
C ASN A 205 3.88 34.70 -14.52
N ALA A 206 4.44 35.76 -15.10
CA ALA A 206 4.25 37.13 -14.60
C ALA A 206 2.82 37.65 -14.82
N THR A 207 2.02 36.95 -15.63
CA THR A 207 0.59 37.19 -15.85
C THR A 207 -0.12 35.88 -16.11
N ALA A 208 -1.41 35.78 -15.80
CA ALA A 208 -2.26 34.65 -16.18
C ALA A 208 -2.88 34.82 -17.58
N SER A 209 -3.14 33.70 -18.26
CA SER A 209 -3.76 33.68 -19.59
C SER A 209 -4.55 32.38 -19.82
N PRO A 210 -5.88 32.44 -20.04
CA PRO A 210 -6.67 31.27 -20.41
C PRO A 210 -6.40 30.93 -21.87
N TYR A 211 -6.25 29.64 -22.16
CA TYR A 211 -6.25 29.18 -23.53
C TYR A 211 -7.68 28.96 -24.01
N HIS A 212 -7.98 29.46 -25.20
CA HIS A 212 -9.26 29.23 -25.87
C HIS A 212 -9.05 28.58 -27.22
N ASN A 213 -9.94 27.67 -27.58
CA ASN A 213 -9.99 27.08 -28.91
C ASN A 213 -11.24 27.61 -29.65
N GLY A 214 -11.00 28.48 -30.63
CA GLY A 214 -12.08 29.22 -31.27
C GLY A 214 -12.78 30.13 -30.25
N SER A 215 -14.08 29.89 -30.01
CA SER A 215 -14.92 30.66 -29.08
C SER A 215 -15.18 29.94 -27.76
N SER A 216 -14.44 28.88 -27.43
CA SER A 216 -14.62 28.09 -26.21
C SER A 216 -13.35 28.03 -25.36
N TYR A 217 -13.50 28.15 -24.04
CA TYR A 217 -12.45 27.86 -23.06
C TYR A 217 -12.40 26.38 -22.65
N TRP A 218 -13.47 25.63 -22.94
CA TRP A 218 -13.55 24.18 -22.77
C TRP A 218 -13.20 23.49 -24.09
N MET A 219 -12.34 22.47 -24.03
CA MET A 219 -11.83 21.76 -25.20
C MET A 219 -11.74 20.25 -24.94
N THR A 220 -11.54 19.50 -26.01
CA THR A 220 -11.30 18.05 -25.92
C THR A 220 -9.91 17.77 -25.34
N VAL A 221 -9.73 16.56 -24.80
CA VAL A 221 -8.43 16.07 -24.29
C VAL A 221 -7.34 16.16 -25.37
N GLU A 222 -7.64 15.76 -26.62
CA GLU A 222 -6.68 15.83 -27.73
C GLU A 222 -6.20 17.26 -28.00
N GLN A 223 -7.12 18.23 -28.00
CA GLN A 223 -6.79 19.65 -28.21
C GLN A 223 -5.93 20.20 -27.08
N ALA A 224 -6.27 19.86 -25.83
CA ALA A 224 -5.49 20.27 -24.66
C ALA A 224 -4.07 19.71 -24.71
N LYS A 225 -3.91 18.40 -24.98
CA LYS A 225 -2.61 17.73 -25.11
C LYS A 225 -1.73 18.40 -26.16
N ASN A 226 -2.28 18.69 -27.34
CA ASN A 226 -1.54 19.37 -28.41
C ASN A 226 -1.01 20.74 -27.99
N TYR A 227 -1.78 21.51 -27.22
CA TYR A 227 -1.36 22.81 -26.73
C TYR A 227 -0.31 22.70 -25.61
N ILE A 228 -0.53 21.80 -24.64
CA ILE A 228 0.39 21.57 -23.51
C ILE A 228 1.80 21.22 -24.01
N MET A 229 1.93 20.41 -25.05
CA MET A 229 3.24 20.03 -25.59
C MET A 229 4.03 21.23 -26.14
N GLY A 230 3.36 22.30 -26.57
CA GLY A 230 3.96 23.53 -27.11
C GLY A 230 4.43 24.56 -26.08
N LEU A 231 4.14 24.37 -24.78
CA LEU A 231 4.40 25.40 -23.76
C LEU A 231 5.90 25.71 -23.59
N THR A 232 6.22 26.93 -23.17
CA THR A 232 7.60 27.36 -22.90
C THR A 232 7.67 28.17 -21.61
N ALA A 233 8.75 27.98 -20.85
CA ALA A 233 8.98 28.68 -19.59
C ALA A 233 9.50 30.10 -19.83
N SER A 234 8.90 31.09 -19.16
CA SER A 234 9.35 32.49 -19.17
C SER A 234 8.67 33.31 -18.08
N GLY A 235 9.25 34.46 -17.71
CA GLY A 235 8.61 35.41 -16.79
C GLY A 235 8.70 35.03 -15.32
N GLY A 236 7.92 35.72 -14.49
CA GLY A 236 7.80 35.52 -13.04
C GLY A 236 6.69 34.52 -12.69
N THR A 237 6.17 34.61 -11.46
CA THR A 237 5.13 33.74 -10.91
C THR A 237 4.05 34.59 -10.24
N ASP A 238 2.77 34.35 -10.56
CA ASP A 238 1.63 35.23 -10.25
C ASP A 238 0.39 34.38 -9.88
N TYR A 239 0.24 34.04 -8.59
CA TYR A 239 -0.73 33.05 -8.13
C TYR A 239 -2.14 33.62 -8.02
N ASP A 240 -2.28 34.83 -7.47
CA ASP A 240 -3.54 35.56 -7.32
C ASP A 240 -4.25 35.74 -8.67
N HIS A 241 -3.53 36.21 -9.69
CA HIS A 241 -4.08 36.42 -11.02
C HIS A 241 -4.45 35.09 -11.69
N ALA A 242 -3.70 34.02 -11.42
CA ALA A 242 -4.02 32.68 -11.91
C ALA A 242 -5.37 32.20 -11.35
N ILE A 243 -5.58 32.25 -10.03
CA ILE A 243 -6.85 31.81 -9.44
C ILE A 243 -8.03 32.73 -9.79
N GLU A 244 -7.80 34.05 -9.89
CA GLU A 244 -8.82 35.01 -10.34
C GLU A 244 -9.31 34.66 -11.74
N LEU A 245 -8.39 34.41 -12.67
CA LEU A 245 -8.72 34.17 -14.06
C LEU A 245 -9.30 32.76 -14.26
N ALA A 246 -8.83 31.77 -13.51
CA ALA A 246 -9.42 30.44 -13.46
C ALA A 246 -10.90 30.49 -13.04
N GLN A 247 -11.21 31.21 -11.96
CA GLN A 247 -12.57 31.42 -11.51
C GLN A 247 -13.42 32.13 -12.58
N ASN A 248 -12.92 33.25 -13.10
CA ASN A 248 -13.69 34.11 -14.01
C ASN A 248 -14.04 33.42 -15.34
N GLN A 249 -13.23 32.46 -15.79
CA GLN A 249 -13.45 31.76 -17.06
C GLN A 249 -14.10 30.38 -16.90
N TRP A 250 -14.38 29.92 -15.68
CA TRP A 250 -14.92 28.57 -15.43
C TRP A 250 -16.18 28.25 -16.24
N SER A 251 -17.16 29.16 -16.22
CA SER A 251 -18.42 29.01 -16.99
C SER A 251 -18.23 29.07 -18.51
N GLY A 252 -17.05 29.47 -19.00
CA GLY A 252 -16.78 29.58 -20.43
C GLY A 252 -17.42 30.81 -21.09
N LEU A 253 -17.35 30.84 -22.42
CA LEU A 253 -18.18 31.71 -23.26
C LEU A 253 -19.31 30.85 -23.82
N GLY A 254 -20.46 31.43 -24.16
CA GLY A 254 -21.72 30.74 -24.53
C GLY A 254 -21.73 29.78 -25.74
N TYR A 255 -20.58 29.23 -26.14
CA TYR A 255 -20.39 28.18 -27.14
C TYR A 255 -19.63 26.94 -26.61
N GLY A 256 -19.27 26.90 -25.32
CA GLY A 256 -18.71 25.71 -24.67
C GLY A 256 -18.76 25.83 -23.14
N GLU A 257 -19.48 24.91 -22.52
CA GLU A 257 -19.76 24.85 -21.09
C GLU A 257 -19.18 23.54 -20.52
N PRO A 258 -18.88 23.49 -19.20
CA PRO A 258 -18.53 22.23 -18.56
C PRO A 258 -19.64 21.18 -18.75
N LEU A 259 -19.26 19.90 -18.79
CA LEU A 259 -20.19 18.78 -18.83
C LEU A 259 -21.14 18.83 -17.63
N SER A 260 -22.44 18.72 -17.90
CA SER A 260 -23.45 18.67 -16.85
C SER A 260 -23.45 17.31 -16.15
N GLY A 261 -23.44 17.30 -14.81
CA GLY A 261 -23.45 16.07 -14.00
C GLY A 261 -22.09 15.35 -13.89
N ALA A 262 -21.05 15.87 -14.54
CA ALA A 262 -19.68 15.37 -14.42
C ALA A 262 -19.01 15.84 -13.13
N SER A 263 -17.95 15.14 -12.71
CA SER A 263 -17.09 15.58 -11.61
C SER A 263 -16.27 16.80 -12.03
N ASN A 264 -16.18 17.82 -11.16
CA ASN A 264 -15.42 19.03 -11.43
C ASN A 264 -14.12 19.02 -10.63
N VAL A 265 -12.97 19.10 -11.31
CA VAL A 265 -11.65 19.04 -10.68
C VAL A 265 -10.75 20.14 -11.25
N SER A 266 -9.99 20.81 -10.39
CA SER A 266 -8.97 21.78 -10.76
C SER A 266 -7.60 21.33 -10.27
N TYR A 267 -6.56 21.50 -11.09
CA TYR A 267 -5.18 21.17 -10.77
C TYR A 267 -4.30 22.42 -10.89
N PHE A 268 -3.74 22.87 -9.78
CA PHE A 268 -2.76 23.95 -9.73
C PHE A 268 -1.35 23.36 -9.63
N LEU A 269 -0.56 23.44 -10.71
CA LEU A 269 0.79 22.87 -10.78
C LEU A 269 1.81 23.99 -10.83
N SER A 270 2.70 24.07 -9.82
CA SER A 270 3.72 25.13 -9.76
C SER A 270 5.04 24.70 -9.12
N ASP A 271 6.15 25.24 -9.62
CA ASP A 271 7.45 25.19 -8.96
C ASP A 271 7.89 26.55 -8.39
N GLY A 272 7.13 27.61 -8.73
CA GLY A 272 7.51 28.98 -8.53
C GLY A 272 7.17 29.50 -7.14
N VAL A 273 7.85 30.60 -6.77
CA VAL A 273 7.52 31.42 -5.62
C VAL A 273 6.86 32.69 -6.15
N PRO A 274 5.61 33.01 -5.76
CA PRO A 274 4.97 34.24 -6.19
C PRO A 274 5.78 35.43 -5.66
N GLU A 275 6.33 36.24 -6.56
CA GLU A 275 7.18 37.38 -6.23
C GLU A 275 6.72 38.62 -6.98
N GLY A 276 6.63 39.74 -6.25
CA GLY A 276 6.30 41.03 -6.84
C GLY A 276 4.88 41.47 -6.56
N TYR A 277 4.37 42.28 -7.47
CA TYR A 277 3.03 42.85 -7.41
C TYR A 277 2.64 43.42 -8.76
N ASP A 278 1.34 43.47 -9.01
CA ASP A 278 0.76 44.27 -10.07
C ASP A 278 -0.02 45.49 -9.52
N TRP A 279 -0.56 46.29 -10.43
CA TRP A 279 -1.38 47.45 -10.08
C TRP A 279 -2.83 47.21 -10.50
N LYS A 280 -3.68 46.89 -9.52
CA LYS A 280 -5.11 46.72 -9.70
C LYS A 280 -5.86 47.94 -9.19
N ASN A 281 -6.52 48.67 -10.09
CA ASN A 281 -7.25 49.91 -9.77
C ASN A 281 -6.45 50.97 -8.99
N GLY A 282 -5.13 51.04 -9.21
CA GLY A 282 -4.23 51.97 -8.51
C GLY A 282 -3.84 51.53 -7.10
N VAL A 283 -4.23 50.33 -6.67
CA VAL A 283 -3.78 49.66 -5.46
C VAL A 283 -2.79 48.58 -5.85
N LYS A 284 -1.80 48.34 -5.00
CA LYS A 284 -0.81 47.28 -5.16
C LYS A 284 -1.47 45.92 -4.88
N ASN A 285 -1.52 45.03 -5.85
CA ASN A 285 -1.94 43.63 -5.68
C ASN A 285 -0.70 42.76 -5.61
N PHE A 286 -0.48 42.04 -4.52
CA PHE A 286 0.68 41.16 -4.44
C PHE A 286 0.40 39.89 -5.22
N ASN A 287 1.44 39.32 -5.84
CA ASN A 287 1.34 38.06 -6.59
C ASN A 287 1.00 36.84 -5.70
N THR A 288 1.01 37.01 -4.36
CA THR A 288 0.54 36.06 -3.35
C THR A 288 -0.97 36.13 -3.20
N ILE A 289 -1.60 35.07 -2.71
CA ILE A 289 -3.06 35.04 -2.58
C ILE A 289 -3.49 35.79 -1.32
N GLU A 290 -4.17 36.92 -1.48
CA GLU A 290 -4.70 37.73 -0.39
C GLU A 290 -6.08 37.23 0.06
N LYS A 291 -6.56 37.74 1.21
CA LYS A 291 -7.74 37.18 1.91
C LYS A 291 -9.02 37.26 1.09
N ASP A 292 -9.25 38.36 0.39
CA ASP A 292 -10.44 38.57 -0.44
C ASP A 292 -10.42 37.72 -1.71
N GLU A 293 -9.25 37.50 -2.28
CA GLU A 293 -9.03 36.60 -3.42
C GLU A 293 -9.27 35.14 -3.02
N LEU A 294 -8.74 34.74 -1.84
CA LEU A 294 -9.00 33.43 -1.26
C LEU A 294 -10.50 33.20 -1.00
N ASP A 295 -11.19 34.19 -0.43
CA ASP A 295 -12.63 34.08 -0.17
C ASP A 295 -13.43 33.92 -1.46
N SER A 296 -13.05 34.64 -2.51
CA SER A 296 -13.64 34.53 -3.83
C SER A 296 -13.39 33.15 -4.45
N TRP A 297 -12.16 32.66 -4.37
CA TRP A 297 -11.77 31.34 -4.86
C TRP A 297 -12.53 30.21 -4.16
N VAL A 298 -12.56 30.20 -2.82
CA VAL A 298 -13.30 29.20 -2.04
C VAL A 298 -14.79 29.24 -2.37
N SER A 299 -15.39 30.44 -2.48
CA SER A 299 -16.81 30.58 -2.85
C SER A 299 -17.07 29.95 -4.23
N HIS A 300 -16.20 30.23 -5.20
CA HIS A 300 -16.27 29.65 -6.54
C HIS A 300 -16.22 28.11 -6.51
N LEU A 301 -15.27 27.53 -5.76
CA LEU A 301 -15.14 26.08 -5.64
C LEU A 301 -16.38 25.43 -5.00
N GLN A 302 -16.92 26.05 -3.94
CA GLN A 302 -18.12 25.57 -3.24
C GLN A 302 -19.38 25.62 -4.12
N GLU A 303 -19.55 26.71 -4.87
CA GLU A 303 -20.70 26.92 -5.77
C GLU A 303 -20.70 25.90 -6.90
N ASN A 304 -19.52 25.59 -7.45
CA ASN A 304 -19.36 24.72 -8.61
C ASN A 304 -19.00 23.27 -8.24
N LYS A 305 -18.90 22.94 -6.94
CA LYS A 305 -18.52 21.61 -6.43
C LYS A 305 -17.21 21.11 -7.04
N ILE A 306 -16.22 22.01 -7.08
CA ILE A 306 -14.89 21.75 -7.64
C ILE A 306 -13.99 21.22 -6.53
N THR A 307 -13.35 20.08 -6.76
CA THR A 307 -12.20 19.64 -5.96
C THR A 307 -10.93 20.27 -6.55
N SER A 308 -10.34 21.24 -5.85
CA SER A 308 -9.12 21.92 -6.26
C SER A 308 -7.91 21.29 -5.58
N LEU A 309 -6.99 20.75 -6.38
CA LEU A 309 -5.77 20.09 -5.93
C LEU A 309 -4.57 20.95 -6.32
N ALA A 310 -3.64 21.16 -5.38
CA ALA A 310 -2.41 21.93 -5.63
C ALA A 310 -1.17 21.05 -5.45
N TYR A 311 -0.29 21.07 -6.44
CA TYR A 311 0.98 20.34 -6.42
C TYR A 311 2.16 21.29 -6.59
N GLY A 312 3.06 21.25 -5.61
CA GLY A 312 4.33 21.96 -5.62
C GLY A 312 5.46 21.07 -6.16
N MET A 313 6.31 21.59 -7.03
CA MET A 313 7.43 20.85 -7.63
C MET A 313 8.79 21.32 -7.08
N GLY A 314 9.55 20.39 -6.48
CA GLY A 314 10.90 20.62 -5.98
C GLY A 314 10.97 21.01 -4.50
N ASN A 315 12.18 21.32 -4.02
CA ASN A 315 12.48 21.42 -2.59
C ASN A 315 12.16 22.78 -1.92
N ASN A 316 11.80 23.82 -2.67
CA ASN A 316 11.65 25.19 -2.14
C ASN A 316 10.32 25.86 -2.58
N VAL A 317 9.26 25.07 -2.70
CA VAL A 317 7.93 25.61 -3.04
C VAL A 317 7.26 26.26 -1.82
N PRO A 318 6.51 27.36 -2.01
CA PRO A 318 5.81 28.05 -0.95
C PRO A 318 4.53 27.28 -0.57
N GLN A 319 4.67 26.21 0.21
CA GLN A 319 3.55 25.31 0.56
C GLN A 319 2.35 26.06 1.13
N GLY A 320 2.56 27.05 2.02
CA GLY A 320 1.47 27.84 2.59
C GLY A 320 0.68 28.69 1.58
N GLU A 321 1.26 29.06 0.43
CA GLU A 321 0.49 29.69 -0.67
C GLU A 321 -0.25 28.66 -1.51
N LEU A 322 0.34 27.49 -1.75
CA LEU A 322 -0.32 26.39 -2.47
C LEU A 322 -1.49 25.81 -1.67
N ASP A 323 -1.37 25.73 -0.34
CA ASP A 323 -2.43 25.26 0.55
C ASP A 323 -3.68 26.13 0.45
N LYS A 324 -3.54 27.43 0.19
CA LYS A 324 -4.68 28.34 -0.04
C LYS A 324 -5.49 27.99 -1.30
N VAL A 325 -4.86 27.34 -2.29
CA VAL A 325 -5.51 26.93 -3.53
C VAL A 325 -6.21 25.57 -3.38
N ALA A 326 -5.72 24.73 -2.46
CA ALA A 326 -6.14 23.35 -2.29
C ALA A 326 -7.37 23.20 -1.38
N TYR A 327 -8.54 22.95 -1.98
CA TYR A 327 -9.81 22.93 -1.29
C TYR A 327 -10.82 22.04 -2.00
N ASP A 328 -11.55 21.22 -1.23
CA ASP A 328 -12.65 20.41 -1.75
C ASP A 328 -13.97 21.18 -1.60
N GLY A 329 -14.49 21.72 -2.70
CA GLY A 329 -15.78 22.42 -2.75
C GLY A 329 -17.02 21.51 -2.70
N HIS A 330 -16.84 20.20 -2.84
CA HIS A 330 -17.91 19.22 -2.63
C HIS A 330 -18.11 18.95 -1.14
N LEU A 331 -17.02 18.68 -0.43
CA LEU A 331 -17.00 18.38 1.01
C LEU A 331 -16.88 19.62 1.90
N ASN A 332 -16.54 20.77 1.33
CA ASN A 332 -16.25 22.04 1.99
C ASN A 332 -15.12 21.95 3.03
N VAL A 333 -13.99 21.36 2.64
CA VAL A 333 -12.83 21.16 3.52
C VAL A 333 -11.53 21.52 2.81
N ASP A 334 -10.59 22.12 3.55
CA ASP A 334 -9.22 22.33 3.07
C ASP A 334 -8.52 20.96 2.95
N THR A 335 -7.86 20.72 1.81
CA THR A 335 -7.18 19.44 1.56
C THR A 335 -5.66 19.53 1.71
N GLY A 336 -5.12 20.76 1.72
CA GLY A 336 -3.68 20.99 1.67
C GLY A 336 -3.07 20.63 0.31
N SER A 337 -1.87 21.15 0.07
CA SER A 337 -1.10 20.90 -1.14
C SER A 337 -0.15 19.70 -0.99
N ILE A 338 0.20 19.09 -2.12
CA ILE A 338 1.18 18.00 -2.19
C ILE A 338 2.51 18.57 -2.71
N VAL A 339 3.57 18.46 -1.93
CA VAL A 339 4.92 18.88 -2.35
C VAL A 339 5.70 17.67 -2.86
N VAL A 340 6.01 17.69 -4.15
CA VAL A 340 6.77 16.67 -4.86
C VAL A 340 8.23 17.10 -4.95
N SER A 341 9.01 16.74 -3.94
CA SER A 341 10.42 17.11 -3.80
C SER A 341 11.28 16.59 -4.96
N ASP A 342 11.10 15.33 -5.34
CA ASP A 342 11.67 14.75 -6.55
C ASP A 342 10.66 14.91 -7.69
N VAL A 343 10.89 15.94 -8.52
CA VAL A 343 9.98 16.33 -9.61
C VAL A 343 9.73 15.16 -10.58
N THR A 344 10.66 14.22 -10.71
CA THR A 344 10.50 13.05 -11.59
C THR A 344 9.35 12.12 -11.17
N GLN A 345 8.90 12.21 -9.91
CA GLN A 345 7.81 11.44 -9.33
C GLN A 345 6.43 12.10 -9.54
N LEU A 346 6.39 13.31 -10.11
CA LEU A 346 5.14 14.03 -10.33
C LEU A 346 4.12 13.25 -11.18
N PRO A 347 4.49 12.58 -12.31
CA PRO A 347 3.51 11.85 -13.11
C PRO A 347 2.71 10.79 -12.32
N PRO A 348 3.33 9.81 -11.63
CA PRO A 348 2.56 8.82 -10.89
C PRO A 348 1.84 9.41 -9.67
N ILE A 349 2.39 10.43 -9.00
CA ILE A 349 1.71 11.13 -7.89
C ILE A 349 0.44 11.84 -8.37
N LEU A 350 0.48 12.47 -9.54
CA LEU A 350 -0.69 13.18 -10.09
C LEU A 350 -1.80 12.18 -10.45
N LEU A 351 -1.43 11.00 -10.95
CA LEU A 351 -2.37 9.94 -11.29
C LEU A 351 -3.12 9.37 -10.08
N GLN A 352 -2.54 9.43 -8.88
CA GLN A 352 -3.21 9.02 -7.63
C GLN A 352 -4.50 9.81 -7.34
N SER A 353 -4.65 11.01 -7.91
CA SER A 353 -5.86 11.83 -7.75
C SER A 353 -7.06 11.37 -8.57
N VAL A 354 -6.83 10.59 -9.64
CA VAL A 354 -7.88 10.17 -10.59
C VAL A 354 -8.07 8.66 -10.58
N ILE A 355 -7.03 7.90 -10.25
CA ILE A 355 -7.07 6.44 -10.19
C ILE A 355 -7.64 6.01 -8.85
N GLN A 356 -8.68 5.18 -8.90
CA GLN A 356 -9.16 4.44 -7.74
C GLN A 356 -8.08 3.42 -7.35
N PRO A 357 -7.47 3.49 -6.15
CA PRO A 357 -6.46 2.51 -5.78
C PRO A 357 -7.08 1.14 -5.52
N ILE A 358 -6.32 0.09 -5.81
CA ILE A 358 -6.59 -1.24 -5.25
C ILE A 358 -5.96 -1.30 -3.86
N GLY A 359 -6.80 -1.50 -2.85
CA GLY A 359 -6.38 -1.61 -1.47
C GLY A 359 -6.40 -3.04 -0.96
N GLY A 360 -5.56 -3.31 0.03
CA GLY A 360 -5.59 -4.55 0.81
C GLY A 360 -4.68 -4.47 2.03
N ASN A 361 -4.49 -5.60 2.70
CA ASN A 361 -3.55 -5.72 3.81
C ASN A 361 -2.85 -7.09 3.76
N ILE A 362 -1.52 -7.10 3.82
CA ILE A 362 -0.69 -8.32 3.79
C ILE A 362 -0.65 -9.03 5.15
N LEU A 363 -0.65 -8.27 6.25
CA LEU A 363 -0.43 -8.78 7.61
C LEU A 363 -1.72 -9.20 8.33
N VAL A 364 -2.90 -8.81 7.82
CA VAL A 364 -4.18 -9.23 8.41
C VAL A 364 -4.33 -10.75 8.31
N PRO A 365 -4.56 -11.45 9.44
CA PRO A 365 -4.72 -12.89 9.42
C PRO A 365 -5.94 -13.32 8.60
N VAL A 366 -5.73 -14.18 7.60
CA VAL A 366 -6.78 -14.74 6.75
C VAL A 366 -6.41 -16.17 6.39
N ASP A 367 -7.32 -17.12 6.60
CA ASP A 367 -7.17 -18.53 6.19
C ASP A 367 -5.86 -19.20 6.65
N GLY A 368 -5.37 -18.86 7.85
CA GLY A 368 -4.12 -19.41 8.40
C GLY A 368 -2.84 -18.76 7.88
N TYR A 369 -2.94 -17.62 7.19
CA TYR A 369 -1.79 -16.79 6.80
C TYR A 369 -1.71 -15.56 7.70
N GLY A 370 -0.51 -15.04 7.95
CA GLY A 370 -0.31 -13.86 8.79
C GLY A 370 1.09 -13.79 9.39
N MET A 371 1.21 -13.00 10.46
CA MET A 371 2.46 -12.78 11.20
C MET A 371 2.68 -13.73 12.38
N GLY A 372 1.71 -14.56 12.75
CA GLY A 372 1.76 -15.29 14.02
C GLY A 372 1.52 -14.39 15.24
N ALA A 373 1.54 -14.99 16.42
CA ALA A 373 1.37 -14.34 17.71
C ALA A 373 2.51 -13.38 18.06
N ASP A 374 3.69 -13.57 17.47
CA ASP A 374 4.86 -12.69 17.59
C ASP A 374 4.63 -11.30 17.02
N GLY A 375 3.76 -11.18 16.01
CA GLY A 375 3.64 -9.98 15.21
C GLY A 375 4.93 -9.73 14.43
N GLY A 376 5.17 -8.49 13.97
CA GLY A 376 6.40 -8.13 13.25
C GLY A 376 6.13 -7.22 12.06
N VAL A 377 6.91 -7.37 10.98
CA VAL A 377 6.95 -6.41 9.87
C VAL A 377 7.10 -7.07 8.49
N ILE A 378 6.84 -6.30 7.44
CA ILE A 378 7.29 -6.62 6.09
C ILE A 378 8.77 -6.23 5.98
N ALA A 379 9.67 -7.21 6.09
CA ALA A 379 11.11 -7.00 6.09
C ALA A 379 11.68 -6.64 4.71
N SER A 380 11.04 -7.08 3.63
CA SER A 380 11.48 -6.69 2.29
C SER A 380 10.36 -6.68 1.25
N ILE A 381 10.50 -5.79 0.28
CA ILE A 381 9.72 -5.79 -0.97
C ILE A 381 10.69 -5.74 -2.15
N THR A 382 10.48 -6.59 -3.13
CA THR A 382 11.28 -6.67 -4.35
C THR A 382 10.39 -6.54 -5.57
N ILE A 383 10.76 -5.67 -6.49
CA ILE A 383 10.14 -5.59 -7.82
C ILE A 383 11.22 -5.51 -8.88
N SER A 384 11.11 -6.40 -9.88
CA SER A 384 12.19 -6.63 -10.84
C SER A 384 13.49 -7.00 -10.10
N ASP A 385 14.59 -6.25 -10.30
CA ASP A 385 15.88 -6.49 -9.65
C ASP A 385 16.20 -5.48 -8.53
N VAL A 386 15.18 -4.77 -8.00
CA VAL A 386 15.35 -3.80 -6.92
C VAL A 386 14.66 -4.30 -5.66
N THR A 387 15.41 -4.40 -4.56
CA THR A 387 14.92 -4.83 -3.25
C THR A 387 15.00 -3.67 -2.26
N TYR A 388 13.87 -3.37 -1.64
CA TYR A 388 13.71 -2.46 -0.52
C TYR A 388 13.73 -3.28 0.77
N LEU A 389 14.75 -3.09 1.60
CA LEU A 389 14.93 -3.80 2.87
C LEU A 389 14.55 -2.85 4.02
N PHE A 390 13.68 -3.32 4.90
CA PHE A 390 13.23 -2.59 6.08
C PHE A 390 13.81 -3.21 7.36
N ASP A 391 14.41 -2.38 8.21
CA ASP A 391 15.01 -2.80 9.48
C ASP A 391 14.15 -2.48 10.71
N GLY A 392 12.89 -2.08 10.50
CA GLY A 392 11.97 -1.59 11.54
C GLY A 392 12.00 -0.08 11.74
N GLN A 393 12.94 0.65 11.12
CA GLN A 393 13.05 2.11 11.26
C GLN A 393 13.40 2.83 9.94
N SER A 394 14.10 2.17 9.04
CA SER A 394 14.62 2.76 7.82
C SER A 394 14.66 1.77 6.65
N ILE A 395 14.72 2.33 5.44
CA ILE A 395 14.84 1.54 4.21
C ILE A 395 16.27 1.61 3.67
N SER A 396 16.81 0.45 3.33
CA SER A 396 17.99 0.33 2.47
C SER A 396 17.61 -0.31 1.14
N VAL A 397 18.18 0.18 0.04
CA VAL A 397 17.82 -0.26 -1.31
C VAL A 397 19.00 -0.99 -1.95
N MET A 398 18.74 -2.19 -2.45
CA MET A 398 19.67 -3.00 -3.23
C MET A 398 19.21 -3.05 -4.69
N GLY A 399 20.17 -2.97 -5.62
CA GLY A 399 19.87 -2.86 -7.05
C GLY A 399 19.67 -1.41 -7.51
N THR A 400 19.56 -1.22 -8.81
CA THR A 400 19.31 0.09 -9.42
C THR A 400 18.44 -0.07 -10.65
N SER A 401 17.44 0.79 -10.81
CA SER A 401 16.65 0.88 -12.04
C SER A 401 16.41 2.34 -12.38
N SER A 402 16.46 2.69 -13.67
CA SER A 402 16.07 4.02 -14.14
C SER A 402 14.55 4.19 -14.24
N SER A 403 13.78 3.11 -14.13
CA SER A 403 12.32 3.13 -14.15
C SER A 403 11.69 3.00 -12.76
N LEU A 404 12.49 2.89 -11.70
CA LEU A 404 11.98 2.79 -10.33
C LEU A 404 12.55 3.93 -9.48
N THR A 405 11.67 4.65 -8.81
CA THR A 405 12.04 5.60 -7.74
C THR A 405 11.21 5.28 -6.50
N HIS A 406 11.58 5.86 -5.36
CA HIS A 406 10.86 5.62 -4.11
C HIS A 406 10.94 6.81 -3.16
N SER A 407 10.04 6.82 -2.19
CA SER A 407 10.10 7.65 -0.99
C SER A 407 9.72 6.81 0.23
N PHE A 408 10.23 7.18 1.40
CA PHE A 408 9.93 6.50 2.66
C PHE A 408 9.59 7.53 3.74
N ASP A 409 8.44 7.36 4.39
CA ASP A 409 8.07 8.14 5.57
C ASP A 409 8.38 7.32 6.85
N PRO A 410 9.43 7.67 7.61
CA PRO A 410 9.81 6.96 8.82
C PRO A 410 8.85 7.18 10.00
N THR A 411 7.88 8.10 9.88
CA THR A 411 6.89 8.35 10.94
C THR A 411 5.78 7.30 10.94
N THR A 412 5.45 6.82 9.74
CA THR A 412 4.37 5.88 9.44
C THR A 412 4.89 4.60 8.81
N ASN A 413 6.22 4.40 8.78
CA ASN A 413 6.88 3.29 8.11
C ASN A 413 6.37 2.98 6.69
N THR A 414 5.89 4.01 5.99
CA THR A 414 5.24 3.88 4.69
C THR A 414 6.26 4.02 3.57
N LEU A 415 6.37 2.98 2.74
CA LEU A 415 7.16 2.95 1.52
C LEU A 415 6.27 3.26 0.32
N SER A 416 6.65 4.26 -0.47
CA SER A 416 6.05 4.52 -1.78
C SER A 416 7.05 4.14 -2.88
N ILE A 417 6.67 3.20 -3.74
CA ILE A 417 7.44 2.76 -4.90
C ILE A 417 6.74 3.32 -6.14
N TYR A 418 7.47 4.11 -6.93
CA TYR A 418 6.98 4.65 -8.19
C TYR A 418 7.58 3.83 -9.33
N ILE A 419 6.71 3.19 -10.10
CA ILE A 419 7.08 2.33 -11.22
C ILE A 419 6.75 3.07 -12.50
N ASN A 420 7.79 3.31 -13.30
CA ASN A 420 7.77 4.16 -14.48
C ASN A 420 7.08 5.51 -14.18
N ASP A 421 6.30 6.02 -15.13
CA ASP A 421 5.54 7.25 -14.99
C ASP A 421 4.04 7.01 -14.72
N LYS A 422 3.60 5.75 -14.63
CA LYS A 422 2.17 5.36 -14.67
C LYS A 422 1.67 4.57 -13.47
N HIS A 423 2.55 4.02 -12.64
CA HIS A 423 2.12 3.16 -11.53
C HIS A 423 2.82 3.53 -10.22
N SER A 424 2.14 3.28 -9.11
CA SER A 424 2.73 3.39 -7.78
C SER A 424 2.13 2.39 -6.80
N LEU A 425 2.98 1.82 -5.94
CA LEU A 425 2.58 1.07 -4.76
C LEU A 425 2.90 1.89 -3.52
N ILE A 426 1.92 2.15 -2.67
CA ILE A 426 2.09 2.71 -1.33
C ILE A 426 1.80 1.59 -0.35
N ILE A 427 2.72 1.30 0.56
CA ILE A 427 2.57 0.21 1.53
C ILE A 427 3.16 0.61 2.87
N ASP A 428 2.39 0.38 3.92
CA ASP A 428 2.84 0.47 5.30
C ASP A 428 3.50 -0.86 5.69
N LEU A 429 4.76 -0.78 6.12
CA LEU A 429 5.60 -1.95 6.38
C LEU A 429 5.43 -2.52 7.78
N ASP A 430 4.75 -1.82 8.70
CA ASP A 430 4.46 -2.31 10.04
C ASP A 430 3.04 -2.85 10.20
N ASP A 431 2.05 -2.30 9.47
CA ASP A 431 0.66 -2.77 9.53
C ASP A 431 0.21 -3.57 8.30
N GLY A 432 0.98 -3.55 7.22
CA GLY A 432 0.74 -4.30 5.99
C GLY A 432 -0.29 -3.73 5.04
N SER A 433 -0.91 -2.60 5.35
CA SER A 433 -1.89 -1.96 4.49
C SER A 433 -1.21 -1.43 3.23
N TYR A 434 -1.84 -1.62 2.07
CA TYR A 434 -1.31 -1.13 0.81
C TYR A 434 -2.37 -0.55 -0.10
N GLN A 435 -1.92 0.32 -0.99
CA GLN A 435 -2.68 0.93 -2.07
C GLN A 435 -1.84 0.90 -3.34
N PHE A 436 -2.37 0.27 -4.39
CA PHE A 436 -1.77 0.27 -5.71
C PHE A 436 -2.57 1.14 -6.68
N PHE A 437 -1.87 2.04 -7.36
CA PHE A 437 -2.42 2.91 -8.39
C PHE A 437 -1.79 2.54 -9.72
N GLY A 438 -2.58 2.03 -10.66
CA GLY A 438 -2.10 1.67 -12.00
C GLY A 438 -2.93 2.35 -13.08
N ALA A 439 -2.28 3.18 -13.90
CA ALA A 439 -2.97 3.78 -15.05
C ALA A 439 -3.25 2.71 -16.10
N THR A 440 -4.47 2.71 -16.64
CA THR A 440 -4.86 1.80 -17.72
C THR A 440 -3.99 2.05 -18.94
N ILE A 441 -3.34 1.01 -19.44
CA ILE A 441 -2.51 1.06 -20.65
C ILE A 441 -3.09 0.13 -21.71
N SER A 442 -2.75 0.38 -22.98
CA SER A 442 -3.25 -0.39 -24.13
C SER A 442 -2.64 -1.79 -24.30
N SER A 443 -1.81 -2.22 -23.35
CA SER A 443 -1.19 -3.54 -23.31
C SER A 443 -1.12 -4.02 -21.87
N ASP A 444 -1.51 -5.26 -21.62
CA ASP A 444 -1.57 -5.81 -20.27
C ASP A 444 -0.19 -5.78 -19.62
N THR A 445 -0.15 -5.40 -18.35
CA THR A 445 1.09 -5.41 -17.57
C THR A 445 0.82 -6.05 -16.22
N GLN A 446 1.58 -7.13 -15.98
CA GLN A 446 1.69 -7.76 -14.69
C GLN A 446 2.83 -7.11 -13.91
N LEU A 447 2.54 -6.62 -12.71
CA LEU A 447 3.52 -6.11 -11.76
C LEU A 447 3.55 -7.06 -10.57
N VAL A 448 4.69 -7.74 -10.39
CA VAL A 448 4.91 -8.70 -9.30
C VAL A 448 5.85 -8.07 -8.29
N PHE A 449 5.40 -8.02 -7.05
CA PHE A 449 6.15 -7.58 -5.88
C PHE A 449 6.39 -8.79 -4.99
N ASP A 450 7.61 -9.33 -4.98
CA ASP A 450 7.98 -10.35 -4.01
C ASP A 450 8.14 -9.69 -2.64
N TYR A 451 7.65 -10.31 -1.58
CA TYR A 451 7.74 -9.75 -0.24
C TYR A 451 8.16 -10.82 0.78
N THR A 452 8.75 -10.36 1.88
CA THR A 452 9.17 -11.22 3.01
C THR A 452 8.64 -10.65 4.31
N LEU A 453 7.89 -11.46 5.03
CA LEU A 453 7.49 -11.23 6.41
C LEU A 453 8.64 -11.60 7.34
N LYS A 454 8.77 -10.87 8.45
CA LYS A 454 9.67 -11.22 9.53
C LYS A 454 9.06 -10.83 10.86
N ASP A 455 8.98 -11.78 11.77
CA ASP A 455 8.49 -11.56 13.11
C ASP A 455 9.58 -11.01 14.07
N ASN A 456 9.24 -10.98 15.36
CA ASN A 456 10.03 -10.27 16.37
C ASN A 456 11.23 -11.06 16.90
N ASP A 457 11.21 -12.39 16.84
CA ASP A 457 12.35 -13.25 17.17
C ASP A 457 13.15 -13.67 15.92
N GLY A 458 12.54 -13.63 14.74
CA GLY A 458 13.17 -13.35 13.46
C GLY A 458 13.00 -14.42 12.40
N ASP A 459 12.01 -15.29 12.53
CA ASP A 459 11.53 -16.18 11.49
C ASP A 459 11.02 -15.39 10.29
N THR A 460 11.04 -16.04 9.13
CA THR A 460 10.74 -15.39 7.86
C THR A 460 9.90 -16.25 6.95
N SER A 461 9.02 -15.58 6.21
CA SER A 461 8.17 -16.23 5.21
C SER A 461 7.98 -15.31 4.02
N SER A 462 8.06 -15.85 2.81
CA SER A 462 8.05 -15.05 1.58
C SER A 462 6.94 -15.47 0.63
N SER A 463 6.38 -14.49 -0.07
CA SER A 463 5.41 -14.72 -1.14
C SER A 463 5.36 -13.53 -2.12
N SER A 464 4.33 -13.45 -2.95
CA SER A 464 4.16 -12.39 -3.95
C SER A 464 2.85 -11.62 -3.82
N LEU A 465 2.91 -10.33 -4.11
CA LEU A 465 1.77 -9.44 -4.33
C LEU A 465 1.77 -9.05 -5.81
N THR A 466 0.73 -9.45 -6.53
CA THR A 466 0.64 -9.31 -7.98
C THR A 466 -0.52 -8.40 -8.36
N PHE A 467 -0.24 -7.40 -9.19
CA PHE A 467 -1.24 -6.54 -9.81
C PHE A 467 -1.27 -6.76 -11.31
N VAL A 468 -2.46 -7.04 -11.84
CA VAL A 468 -2.71 -7.12 -13.28
C VAL A 468 -3.50 -5.89 -13.71
N VAL A 469 -2.88 -5.08 -14.57
CA VAL A 469 -3.48 -3.90 -15.21
C VAL A 469 -3.87 -4.30 -16.64
N GLY A 470 -5.17 -4.51 -16.91
CA GLY A 470 -5.68 -4.97 -18.20
C GLY A 470 -6.29 -6.38 -18.17
N HIS A 471 -6.42 -7.01 -19.33
CA HIS A 471 -6.93 -8.39 -19.52
C HIS A 471 -6.08 -9.12 -20.56
N ASP A 472 -5.56 -10.30 -20.26
CA ASP A 472 -4.79 -11.07 -21.26
C ASP A 472 -5.67 -11.46 -22.46
N ILE A 473 -6.96 -11.69 -22.20
CA ILE A 473 -7.97 -12.05 -23.20
C ILE A 473 -9.22 -11.20 -23.01
N LYS A 474 -9.72 -10.59 -24.09
CA LYS A 474 -11.03 -9.92 -24.14
C LYS A 474 -11.97 -10.64 -25.08
N ALA A 475 -13.11 -11.09 -24.57
CA ALA A 475 -14.22 -11.48 -25.41
C ALA A 475 -14.83 -10.25 -26.11
N GLU A 476 -15.03 -10.32 -27.43
CA GLU A 476 -15.71 -9.26 -28.19
C GLU A 476 -17.09 -9.73 -28.70
N GLY A 477 -18.14 -9.09 -28.19
CA GLY A 477 -19.51 -9.29 -28.64
C GLY A 477 -20.09 -10.67 -28.29
N ASN A 478 -21.10 -11.10 -29.05
CA ASN A 478 -21.83 -12.35 -28.78
C ASN A 478 -21.23 -13.52 -29.59
N SER A 479 -20.00 -13.92 -29.28
CA SER A 479 -19.30 -15.03 -29.93
C SER A 479 -19.01 -16.15 -28.93
N ILE A 480 -18.88 -17.40 -29.40
CA ILE A 480 -18.43 -18.49 -28.53
C ILE A 480 -16.91 -18.49 -28.51
N ASP A 481 -16.32 -18.19 -27.37
CA ASP A 481 -14.88 -18.21 -27.17
C ASP A 481 -14.44 -19.49 -26.44
N SER A 482 -13.21 -19.94 -26.70
CA SER A 482 -12.63 -21.11 -26.03
C SER A 482 -11.19 -20.86 -25.63
N ILE A 483 -10.85 -21.37 -24.45
CA ILE A 483 -9.54 -21.25 -23.83
C ILE A 483 -9.05 -22.65 -23.51
N GLN A 484 -7.82 -22.97 -23.93
CA GLN A 484 -7.23 -24.28 -23.74
C GLN A 484 -5.74 -24.19 -23.45
N LEU A 485 -5.26 -24.89 -22.42
CA LEU A 485 -3.83 -25.10 -22.19
C LEU A 485 -3.24 -25.93 -23.34
N TYR A 486 -2.31 -25.33 -24.08
CA TYR A 486 -1.72 -25.88 -25.30
C TYR A 486 -0.38 -26.58 -25.06
N ASP A 487 0.48 -26.00 -24.22
CA ASP A 487 1.75 -26.61 -23.79
C ASP A 487 1.81 -26.61 -22.26
N THR A 488 2.03 -27.79 -21.68
CA THR A 488 2.00 -28.03 -20.23
C THR A 488 3.40 -28.10 -19.62
N THR A 489 4.46 -27.91 -20.41
CA THR A 489 5.84 -28.01 -19.91
C THR A 489 6.19 -26.75 -19.12
N THR A 490 6.73 -26.91 -17.91
CA THR A 490 7.03 -25.81 -16.98
C THR A 490 7.94 -24.72 -17.57
N SER A 491 8.67 -25.00 -18.64
CA SER A 491 9.53 -24.03 -19.34
C SER A 491 8.90 -23.35 -20.57
N ASN A 492 7.73 -23.80 -21.04
CA ASN A 492 7.06 -23.30 -22.26
C ASN A 492 5.53 -23.33 -22.09
N GLN A 493 5.04 -23.10 -20.88
CA GLN A 493 3.61 -23.15 -20.61
C GLN A 493 2.87 -22.13 -21.50
N LYS A 494 1.88 -22.60 -22.27
CA LYS A 494 1.14 -21.80 -23.27
C LYS A 494 -0.35 -22.05 -23.18
N VAL A 495 -1.15 -21.00 -23.30
CA VAL A 495 -2.60 -21.10 -23.50
C VAL A 495 -2.97 -20.64 -24.90
N GLN A 496 -3.87 -21.39 -25.53
CA GLN A 496 -4.50 -21.06 -26.79
C GLN A 496 -5.87 -20.45 -26.52
N TRP A 497 -6.11 -19.25 -27.02
CA TRP A 497 -7.42 -18.63 -27.10
C TRP A 497 -7.94 -18.73 -28.54
N SER A 498 -9.23 -19.03 -28.70
CA SER A 498 -9.88 -18.98 -30.01
C SER A 498 -11.32 -18.50 -29.95
N THR A 499 -11.70 -17.72 -30.95
CA THR A 499 -13.05 -17.18 -31.11
C THR A 499 -13.80 -17.93 -32.21
N SER A 500 -15.05 -18.31 -31.94
CA SER A 500 -15.95 -18.99 -32.88
C SER A 500 -17.31 -18.28 -32.96
N GLY A 501 -17.27 -17.06 -33.51
CA GLY A 501 -18.45 -16.30 -33.96
C GLY A 501 -18.66 -16.39 -35.47
N ALA A 502 -19.65 -15.65 -36.02
CA ALA A 502 -20.05 -15.65 -37.44
C ALA A 502 -18.98 -15.11 -38.44
N GLY A 503 -17.71 -15.09 -38.06
CA GLY A 503 -16.55 -14.66 -38.84
C GLY A 503 -15.41 -15.68 -38.82
N SER A 504 -14.24 -15.28 -39.32
CA SER A 504 -13.03 -16.12 -39.34
C SER A 504 -12.49 -16.30 -37.93
N SER A 505 -12.26 -17.54 -37.49
CA SER A 505 -11.64 -17.82 -36.19
C SER A 505 -10.26 -17.18 -36.09
N SER A 506 -10.04 -16.37 -35.04
CA SER A 506 -8.69 -15.98 -34.60
C SER A 506 -8.18 -17.01 -33.59
N VAL A 507 -6.90 -17.36 -33.69
CA VAL A 507 -6.21 -18.18 -32.69
C VAL A 507 -5.01 -17.40 -32.21
N THR A 508 -4.92 -17.20 -30.91
CA THR A 508 -3.82 -16.48 -30.26
C THR A 508 -3.20 -17.38 -29.20
N TYR A 509 -1.88 -17.30 -29.04
CA TYR A 509 -1.15 -18.05 -28.03
C TYR A 509 -0.56 -17.07 -27.02
N HIS A 510 -0.81 -17.33 -25.73
CA HIS A 510 -0.28 -16.56 -24.62
C HIS A 510 0.80 -17.39 -23.93
N ASP A 511 2.01 -16.83 -23.86
CA ASP A 511 3.18 -17.42 -23.21
C ASP A 511 3.19 -17.04 -21.71
N HIS A 512 3.83 -17.84 -20.84
CA HIS A 512 4.04 -17.55 -19.40
C HIS A 512 2.83 -17.73 -18.46
N VAL A 513 2.02 -18.78 -18.67
CA VAL A 513 0.80 -19.04 -17.88
C VAL A 513 1.02 -19.65 -16.48
N GLU A 514 2.27 -19.85 -16.06
CA GLU A 514 2.60 -20.34 -14.71
C GLU A 514 2.13 -19.39 -13.59
N LYS A 515 1.78 -18.15 -13.93
CA LYS A 515 1.27 -17.13 -13.00
C LYS A 515 -0.23 -16.85 -13.15
N GLY A 516 -0.95 -17.66 -13.95
CA GLY A 516 -2.36 -17.46 -14.27
C GLY A 516 -2.60 -16.52 -15.47
N LEU A 517 -3.84 -16.49 -15.97
CA LEU A 517 -4.32 -15.57 -17.01
C LEU A 517 -5.59 -14.86 -16.54
N VAL A 518 -5.75 -13.61 -16.94
CA VAL A 518 -6.98 -12.83 -16.72
C VAL A 518 -7.81 -12.80 -18.00
N VAL A 519 -9.07 -13.20 -17.89
CA VAL A 519 -10.01 -13.31 -19.02
C VAL A 519 -11.23 -12.44 -18.75
N ASP A 520 -11.46 -11.42 -19.58
CA ASP A 520 -12.72 -10.69 -19.65
C ASP A 520 -13.69 -11.47 -20.54
N VAL A 521 -14.73 -12.07 -19.93
CA VAL A 521 -15.75 -12.84 -20.63
C VAL A 521 -16.89 -11.97 -21.21
N GLY A 522 -16.92 -10.66 -20.93
CA GLY A 522 -17.92 -9.74 -21.46
C GLY A 522 -19.37 -10.01 -21.02
N ASP A 523 -20.33 -9.29 -21.65
CA ASP A 523 -21.78 -9.38 -21.37
C ASP A 523 -22.46 -10.62 -22.00
N GLY A 524 -21.68 -11.51 -22.61
CA GLY A 524 -22.12 -12.68 -23.35
C GLY A 524 -22.51 -13.86 -22.46
N GLY A 525 -23.34 -14.76 -22.97
CA GLY A 525 -23.62 -16.04 -22.32
C GLY A 525 -22.51 -17.04 -22.62
N ASP A 526 -21.37 -16.93 -21.91
CA ASP A 526 -20.17 -17.71 -22.18
C ASP A 526 -20.10 -19.03 -21.40
N TYR A 527 -19.50 -20.05 -22.02
CA TYR A 527 -19.30 -21.37 -21.43
C TYR A 527 -17.81 -21.69 -21.30
N VAL A 528 -17.28 -21.65 -20.08
CA VAL A 528 -15.89 -22.04 -19.78
C VAL A 528 -15.82 -23.52 -19.39
N TYR A 529 -15.00 -24.30 -20.10
CA TYR A 529 -14.77 -25.73 -19.81
C TYR A 529 -13.37 -25.95 -19.23
N LEU A 530 -13.29 -26.37 -17.97
CA LEU A 530 -12.04 -26.68 -17.28
C LEU A 530 -11.67 -28.17 -17.33
N GLY A 531 -10.36 -28.44 -17.33
CA GLY A 531 -9.75 -29.76 -17.36
C GLY A 531 -9.49 -30.33 -15.96
N LYS A 532 -8.42 -31.11 -15.80
CA LYS A 532 -7.91 -31.52 -14.48
C LYS A 532 -6.63 -30.75 -14.16
N GLY A 533 -6.62 -30.05 -13.03
CA GLY A 533 -5.54 -29.23 -12.47
C GLY A 533 -6.12 -28.29 -11.40
N ASP A 534 -5.27 -27.54 -10.69
CA ASP A 534 -5.71 -26.44 -9.82
C ASP A 534 -6.00 -25.21 -10.70
N ASP A 535 -7.14 -25.26 -11.39
CA ASP A 535 -7.61 -24.21 -12.27
C ASP A 535 -8.38 -23.16 -11.43
N ILE A 536 -7.89 -21.92 -11.37
CA ILE A 536 -8.62 -20.78 -10.81
C ILE A 536 -9.17 -19.92 -11.96
N ILE A 537 -10.50 -19.81 -12.04
CA ILE A 537 -11.26 -18.88 -12.88
C ILE A 537 -11.79 -17.76 -11.98
N TYR A 538 -11.71 -16.51 -12.45
CA TYR A 538 -12.56 -15.42 -11.96
C TYR A 538 -13.79 -15.27 -12.88
N LEU A 539 -14.96 -15.36 -12.25
CA LEU A 539 -16.28 -14.91 -12.72
C LEU A 539 -16.82 -13.91 -11.70
#